data_AF-A0A6I9YKS8-F1
#
_entry.id   AF-A0A6I9YKS8-F1
#
_cell.length_a   1.000
_cell.length_b   1.000
_cell.length_c   1.000
_cell.angle_alpha   90.00
_cell.angle_beta   90.00
_cell.angle_gamma   90.00
#
_symmetry.space_group_name_H-M   'P 1'
#
loop_
_entity.id
_entity.type
_entity.pdbx_description
1 polymer ?
#
loop_
_entity_poly.entity_id
_entity_poly.type
_entity_poly.pdbx_seq_one_letter_code
_entity_poly.pdbx_strand_id
1 'polypeptide(L)'
;MNMVKRIMGRPRQEECSPQDNALGLMHLRRLFTELCHPPRHMTQKEQEEKLYMMLPVFNRVFGNAPPSTMIEKFSDLLQFTTQVSRLMVTEIRRRASNKSTEAASRAIVQFLEINQSEEASRGWMLLTTINLLASSGQKTVDCMTTMSVPSTLVKCLYLFFDLPHVPEVASGAQNELPLAERRALLQKVFVQILVKLCSFVSPAEELAQKDDLQLLFSAITSWCPPYNLPWRKSAGEVLMTISRHGLSVNVVKYIHEKECLSTCVQNMQQSDDLSPLEIVEMFAGLSCFLKDSSDVSQTLLDDFRIWQGYNFLFDLLLRLEQAKEAESKDALKDLVNLITSLTTYGVNELKPAGVTTGAPFLLPGFAVPQPAGKGHNVRNIQAFSVLQNAFLKAKTSYLAQIILDAILNIYIADNANYFILESQHTLSQFAEK
;
A
#
# COMPACT_ATOMS: atom_id res chain seq x y z
N MET A 1 9.07 -11.38 20.43
CA MET A 1 9.34 -12.38 19.37
C MET A 1 8.73 -13.77 19.61
N ASN A 2 8.34 -14.16 20.84
CA ASN A 2 7.71 -15.46 21.13
C ASN A 2 6.15 -15.47 21.23
N MET A 3 5.49 -14.31 21.17
CA MET A 3 4.02 -14.21 21.16
C MET A 3 3.41 -14.38 19.75
N VAL A 4 4.19 -14.13 18.69
CA VAL A 4 3.72 -14.22 17.29
C VAL A 4 3.45 -15.67 16.87
N LYS A 5 4.20 -16.63 17.43
CA LYS A 5 3.92 -18.07 17.28
C LYS A 5 2.71 -18.56 18.08
N ARG A 6 2.13 -17.74 18.97
CA ARG A 6 1.00 -18.12 19.83
C ARG A 6 -0.34 -17.57 19.35
N ILE A 7 -0.33 -16.51 18.54
CA ILE A 7 -1.54 -15.90 17.94
C ILE A 7 -1.69 -16.29 16.46
N MET A 8 -0.59 -16.67 15.78
CA MET A 8 -0.63 -17.54 14.60
C MET A 8 -0.39 -19.02 14.96
N GLY A 9 -0.21 -19.29 16.26
CA GLY A 9 -0.33 -20.63 16.80
C GLY A 9 -1.80 -20.93 16.88
N ARG A 10 -2.29 -21.69 15.90
CA ARG A 10 -3.57 -22.39 16.02
C ARG A 10 -3.73 -22.88 17.47
N PRO A 11 -4.91 -22.78 18.11
CA PRO A 11 -5.21 -23.80 19.12
C PRO A 11 -4.96 -25.11 18.39
N ARG A 12 -4.07 -25.99 18.88
CA ARG A 12 -3.68 -27.24 18.20
C ARG A 12 -4.92 -27.81 17.51
N GLN A 13 -5.11 -27.50 16.22
CA GLN A 13 -5.90 -28.31 15.34
C GLN A 13 -4.96 -29.48 15.25
N GLU A 14 -5.27 -30.54 16.01
CA GLU A 14 -4.67 -31.85 15.84
C GLU A 14 -4.38 -31.99 14.36
N GLU A 15 -3.11 -32.18 13.99
CA GLU A 15 -2.72 -32.32 12.59
C GLU A 15 -3.66 -33.35 11.99
N CYS A 16 -4.62 -32.87 11.20
CA CYS A 16 -5.69 -33.71 10.70
C CYS A 16 -5.00 -34.83 9.93
N SER A 17 -5.32 -36.07 10.28
CA SER A 17 -4.53 -37.19 9.77
C SER A 17 -4.52 -37.12 8.23
N PRO A 18 -3.46 -37.59 7.56
CA PRO A 18 -3.44 -37.62 6.09
C PRO A 18 -4.69 -38.26 5.47
N GLN A 19 -5.31 -39.20 6.21
CA GLN A 19 -6.55 -39.86 5.86
C GLN A 19 -7.78 -38.93 5.98
N ASP A 20 -7.88 -38.13 7.05
CA ASP A 20 -8.96 -37.15 7.21
C ASP A 20 -8.91 -36.05 6.15
N ASN A 21 -7.71 -35.60 5.78
CA ASN A 21 -7.52 -34.64 4.69
C ASN A 21 -7.92 -35.23 3.32
N ALA A 22 -7.64 -36.51 3.08
CA ALA A 22 -8.06 -37.19 1.85
C ALA A 22 -9.59 -37.33 1.78
N LEU A 23 -10.24 -37.69 2.90
CA LEU A 23 -11.69 -37.77 3.00
C LEU A 23 -12.34 -36.38 2.81
N GLY A 24 -11.78 -35.34 3.44
CA GLY A 24 -12.22 -33.96 3.25
C GLY A 24 -12.13 -33.50 1.80
N LEU A 25 -11.05 -33.87 1.10
CA LEU A 25 -10.88 -33.56 -0.33
C LEU A 25 -11.89 -34.30 -1.21
N MET A 26 -12.15 -35.58 -0.94
CA MET A 26 -13.19 -36.34 -1.66
C MET A 26 -14.57 -35.74 -1.44
N HIS A 27 -14.89 -35.34 -0.22
CA HIS A 27 -16.14 -34.68 0.12
C HIS A 27 -16.29 -33.33 -0.60
N LEU A 28 -15.24 -32.50 -0.59
CA LEU A 28 -15.21 -31.22 -1.31
C LEU A 28 -15.45 -31.41 -2.82
N ARG A 29 -14.76 -32.36 -3.45
CA ARG A 29 -14.94 -32.67 -4.89
C ARG A 29 -16.37 -33.08 -5.20
N ARG A 30 -16.97 -33.92 -4.35
CA ARG A 30 -18.36 -34.34 -4.51
C ARG A 30 -19.32 -33.15 -4.41
N LEU A 31 -19.20 -32.34 -3.35
CA LEU A 31 -20.05 -31.17 -3.15
C LEU A 31 -19.94 -30.18 -4.33
N PHE A 32 -18.71 -29.96 -4.82
CA PHE A 32 -18.49 -29.05 -5.95
C PHE A 32 -19.06 -29.62 -7.26
N THR A 33 -18.91 -30.91 -7.50
CA THR A 33 -19.53 -31.59 -8.66
C THR A 33 -21.05 -31.44 -8.64
N GLU A 34 -21.68 -31.62 -7.47
CA GLU A 34 -23.13 -31.42 -7.29
C GLU A 34 -23.57 -29.95 -7.39
N LEU A 35 -22.66 -28.99 -7.23
CA LEU A 35 -22.92 -27.57 -7.49
C LEU A 35 -22.85 -27.27 -8.99
N CYS A 36 -21.85 -27.80 -9.70
CA CYS A 36 -21.65 -27.59 -11.13
C CYS A 36 -22.69 -28.33 -11.99
N HIS A 37 -23.12 -29.52 -11.55
CA HIS A 37 -24.06 -30.39 -12.27
C HIS A 37 -25.25 -30.74 -11.37
N PRO A 38 -26.10 -29.74 -11.03
CA PRO A 38 -27.19 -29.98 -10.11
C PRO A 38 -28.27 -30.85 -10.77
N PRO A 39 -28.89 -31.81 -10.05
CA PRO A 39 -29.92 -32.68 -10.60
C PRO A 39 -31.22 -31.95 -10.95
N ARG A 40 -31.41 -30.73 -10.40
CA ARG A 40 -32.49 -29.81 -10.71
C ARG A 40 -31.94 -28.39 -10.77
N HIS A 41 -32.67 -27.49 -11.44
CA HIS A 41 -32.33 -26.07 -11.40
C HIS A 41 -32.24 -25.57 -9.95
N MET A 42 -31.11 -24.97 -9.59
CA MET A 42 -30.88 -24.37 -8.26
C MET A 42 -31.04 -22.86 -8.33
N THR A 43 -31.74 -22.29 -7.36
CA THR A 43 -31.78 -20.85 -7.15
C THR A 43 -30.41 -20.32 -6.72
N GLN A 44 -30.17 -19.02 -6.91
CA GLN A 44 -28.92 -18.38 -6.47
C GLN A 44 -28.68 -18.61 -4.96
N LYS A 45 -29.72 -18.46 -4.13
CA LYS A 45 -29.60 -18.70 -2.68
C LYS A 45 -29.18 -20.13 -2.36
N GLU A 46 -29.74 -21.13 -3.05
CA GLU A 46 -29.34 -22.53 -2.84
C GLU A 46 -27.88 -22.78 -3.27
N GLN A 47 -27.41 -22.12 -4.34
CA GLN A 47 -26.02 -22.21 -4.77
C GLN A 47 -25.07 -21.58 -3.73
N GLU A 48 -25.43 -20.41 -3.20
CA GLU A 48 -24.67 -19.72 -2.15
C GLU A 48 -24.61 -20.56 -0.85
N GLU A 49 -25.72 -21.17 -0.43
CA GLU A 49 -25.74 -22.05 0.74
C GLU A 49 -24.85 -23.29 0.55
N LYS A 50 -24.85 -23.90 -0.65
CA LYS A 50 -23.89 -24.99 -0.96
C LYS A 50 -22.44 -24.50 -0.90
N LEU A 51 -22.15 -23.30 -1.42
CA LEU A 51 -20.81 -22.71 -1.31
C LEU A 51 -20.40 -22.54 0.15
N TYR A 52 -21.28 -21.98 0.99
CA TYR A 52 -21.02 -21.83 2.43
C TYR A 52 -20.73 -23.16 3.13
N MET A 53 -21.37 -24.26 2.74
CA MET A 53 -21.06 -25.59 3.29
C MET A 53 -19.68 -26.10 2.86
N MET A 54 -19.18 -25.68 1.70
CA MET A 54 -17.87 -26.10 1.19
C MET A 54 -16.70 -25.31 1.79
N LEU A 55 -16.89 -24.06 2.22
CA LEU A 55 -15.80 -23.20 2.71
C LEU A 55 -15.04 -23.80 3.91
N PRO A 56 -15.71 -24.31 4.97
CA PRO A 56 -15.00 -24.92 6.10
C PRO A 56 -14.22 -26.17 5.69
N VAL A 57 -14.77 -26.98 4.77
CA VAL A 57 -14.11 -28.18 4.24
C VAL A 57 -12.86 -27.79 3.46
N PHE A 58 -12.96 -26.80 2.58
CA PHE A 58 -11.81 -26.28 1.84
C PHE A 58 -10.73 -25.75 2.78
N ASN A 59 -11.11 -24.90 3.74
CA ASN A 59 -10.18 -24.30 4.70
C ASN A 59 -9.49 -25.36 5.57
N ARG A 60 -10.19 -26.44 5.94
CA ARG A 60 -9.60 -27.56 6.69
C ARG A 60 -8.59 -28.34 5.85
N VAL A 61 -8.96 -28.69 4.61
CA VAL A 61 -8.10 -29.48 3.70
C VAL A 61 -6.83 -28.72 3.30
N PHE A 62 -6.95 -27.42 3.01
CA PHE A 62 -5.86 -26.62 2.46
C PHE A 62 -5.20 -25.64 3.44
N GLY A 63 -5.77 -25.46 4.64
CA GLY A 63 -5.28 -24.46 5.60
C GLY A 63 -3.86 -24.70 6.14
N ASN A 64 -3.31 -25.92 6.00
CA ASN A 64 -1.89 -26.24 6.28
C ASN A 64 -1.08 -26.56 5.03
N ALA A 65 -1.76 -26.73 3.90
CA ALA A 65 -1.12 -27.26 2.72
C ALA A 65 -0.26 -26.16 2.07
N PRO A 66 0.92 -26.48 1.54
CA PRO A 66 1.67 -25.52 0.73
C PRO A 66 0.78 -25.03 -0.43
N PRO A 67 0.76 -23.72 -0.75
CA PRO A 67 -0.19 -23.20 -1.74
C PRO A 67 -0.10 -23.85 -3.12
N SER A 68 1.11 -24.28 -3.52
CA SER A 68 1.34 -25.03 -4.77
C SER A 68 0.53 -26.32 -4.88
N THR A 69 0.21 -26.97 -3.75
CA THR A 69 -0.49 -28.26 -3.75
C THR A 69 -2.00 -28.14 -3.98
N MET A 70 -2.57 -26.94 -3.89
CA MET A 70 -4.02 -26.73 -4.09
C MET A 70 -4.44 -27.10 -5.51
N ILE A 71 -3.71 -26.62 -6.51
CA ILE A 71 -4.05 -26.86 -7.92
C ILE A 71 -3.81 -28.32 -8.32
N GLU A 72 -2.81 -28.97 -7.72
CA GLU A 72 -2.51 -30.38 -7.95
C GLU A 72 -3.59 -31.30 -7.37
N LYS A 73 -4.06 -30.98 -6.15
CA LYS A 73 -5.03 -31.81 -5.42
C LYS A 73 -6.47 -31.49 -5.78
N PHE A 74 -6.79 -30.31 -6.32
CA PHE A 74 -8.15 -29.94 -6.67
C PHE A 74 -8.20 -29.37 -8.08
N SER A 75 -8.49 -30.23 -9.05
CA SER A 75 -8.54 -29.88 -10.48
C SER A 75 -9.51 -28.75 -10.81
N ASP A 76 -10.60 -28.62 -10.04
CA ASP A 76 -11.63 -27.61 -10.23
C ASP A 76 -11.32 -26.27 -9.52
N LEU A 77 -10.10 -26.09 -9.01
CA LEU A 77 -9.70 -24.94 -8.20
C LEU A 77 -10.06 -23.60 -8.85
N LEU A 78 -9.87 -23.44 -10.16
CA LEU A 78 -10.15 -22.17 -10.85
C LEU A 78 -11.65 -21.87 -10.93
N GLN A 79 -12.48 -22.88 -11.20
CA GLN A 79 -13.94 -22.73 -11.20
C GLN A 79 -14.44 -22.44 -9.78
N PHE A 80 -13.92 -23.16 -8.79
CA PHE A 80 -14.22 -22.92 -7.38
C PHE A 80 -13.82 -21.49 -6.96
N THR A 81 -12.63 -21.04 -7.34
CA THR A 81 -12.15 -19.67 -7.10
C THR A 81 -13.14 -18.66 -7.66
N THR A 82 -13.59 -18.84 -8.89
CA THR A 82 -14.56 -17.95 -9.55
C THR A 82 -15.87 -17.87 -8.76
N GLN A 83 -16.39 -19.00 -8.28
CA GLN A 83 -17.64 -19.03 -7.50
C GLN A 83 -17.48 -18.39 -6.11
N VAL A 84 -16.38 -18.66 -5.41
CA VAL A 84 -16.09 -18.07 -4.10
C VAL A 84 -15.84 -16.55 -4.22
N SER A 85 -15.14 -16.10 -5.26
CA SER A 85 -14.95 -14.68 -5.55
C SER A 85 -16.27 -13.98 -5.86
N ARG A 86 -17.16 -14.61 -6.64
CA ARG A 86 -18.52 -14.10 -6.89
C ARG A 86 -19.30 -13.94 -5.59
N LEU A 87 -19.25 -14.94 -4.72
CA LEU A 87 -19.91 -14.90 -3.42
C LEU A 87 -19.38 -13.73 -2.56
N MET A 88 -18.05 -13.58 -2.46
CA MET A 88 -17.42 -12.47 -1.71
C MET A 88 -17.91 -11.10 -2.21
N VAL A 89 -17.88 -10.87 -3.52
CA VAL A 89 -18.29 -9.60 -4.11
C VAL A 89 -19.79 -9.35 -3.92
N THR A 90 -20.62 -10.38 -4.07
CA THR A 90 -22.07 -10.29 -3.86
C THR A 90 -22.39 -9.95 -2.41
N GLU A 91 -21.71 -10.59 -1.46
CA GLU A 91 -21.95 -10.39 -0.04
C GLU A 91 -21.54 -9.00 0.46
N ILE A 92 -20.42 -8.48 -0.05
CA ILE A 92 -19.99 -7.11 0.25
C ILE A 92 -20.98 -6.11 -0.36
N ARG A 93 -21.33 -6.26 -1.64
CA ARG A 93 -22.27 -5.35 -2.32
C ARG A 93 -23.64 -5.32 -1.66
N ARG A 94 -24.15 -6.50 -1.26
CA ARG A 94 -25.41 -6.64 -0.52
C ARG A 94 -25.41 -5.84 0.78
N ARG A 95 -24.27 -5.73 1.45
CA ARG A 95 -24.13 -4.99 2.72
C ARG A 95 -23.93 -3.50 2.54
N ALA A 96 -23.31 -3.10 1.44
CA ALA A 96 -23.05 -1.70 1.10
C ALA A 96 -24.26 -1.00 0.47
N SER A 97 -25.10 -1.74 -0.27
CA SER A 97 -26.20 -1.16 -1.07
C SER A 97 -27.20 -0.37 -0.22
N ASN A 98 -27.55 0.83 -0.69
CA ASN A 98 -28.54 1.73 -0.11
C ASN A 98 -28.27 2.14 1.36
N LYS A 99 -27.00 2.33 1.72
CA LYS A 99 -26.57 2.76 3.05
C LYS A 99 -25.64 3.97 2.98
N SER A 100 -25.56 4.72 4.08
CA SER A 100 -24.44 5.65 4.30
C SER A 100 -23.11 4.90 4.38
N THR A 101 -22.00 5.61 4.16
CA THR A 101 -20.65 5.01 4.21
C THR A 101 -20.37 4.35 5.58
N GLU A 102 -20.73 5.02 6.67
CA GLU A 102 -20.63 4.51 8.05
C GLU A 102 -21.48 3.25 8.30
N ALA A 103 -22.71 3.19 7.77
CA ALA A 103 -23.58 2.02 7.94
C ALA A 103 -23.15 0.85 7.05
N ALA A 104 -22.61 1.14 5.85
CA ALA A 104 -22.01 0.16 4.97
C ALA A 104 -20.74 -0.45 5.59
N SER A 105 -19.82 0.39 6.10
CA SER A 105 -18.56 -0.03 6.71
C SER A 105 -18.81 -0.97 7.90
N ARG A 106 -19.72 -0.60 8.82
CA ARG A 106 -20.16 -1.46 9.92
C ARG A 106 -20.70 -2.80 9.45
N ALA A 107 -21.63 -2.79 8.49
CA ALA A 107 -22.29 -4.01 8.04
C ALA A 107 -21.31 -4.99 7.40
N ILE A 108 -20.37 -4.49 6.59
CA ILE A 108 -19.31 -5.28 5.97
C ILE A 108 -18.41 -5.89 7.06
N VAL A 109 -17.91 -5.07 7.98
CA VAL A 109 -17.02 -5.52 9.04
C VAL A 109 -17.69 -6.55 9.95
N GLN A 110 -18.93 -6.31 10.38
CA GLN A 110 -19.67 -7.25 11.24
C GLN A 110 -19.84 -8.63 10.59
N PHE A 111 -19.89 -8.70 9.26
CA PHE A 111 -19.95 -9.98 8.56
C PHE A 111 -18.59 -10.66 8.41
N LEU A 112 -17.56 -9.88 8.13
CA LEU A 112 -16.22 -10.41 7.92
C LEU A 112 -15.52 -10.79 9.23
N GLU A 113 -15.84 -10.15 10.35
CA GLU A 113 -15.31 -10.48 11.67
C GLU A 113 -15.79 -11.85 12.19
N ILE A 114 -15.03 -12.42 13.11
CA ILE A 114 -15.42 -13.62 13.84
C ILE A 114 -16.61 -13.29 14.74
N ASN A 115 -17.69 -14.03 14.57
CA ASN A 115 -18.86 -14.02 15.44
C ASN A 115 -18.98 -15.36 16.19
N GLN A 116 -18.84 -15.33 17.52
CA GLN A 116 -18.82 -16.49 18.42
C GLN A 116 -17.65 -17.46 18.20
N SER A 117 -17.54 -18.08 17.02
CA SER A 117 -16.45 -18.97 16.61
C SER A 117 -16.11 -18.81 15.13
N GLU A 118 -14.89 -19.20 14.74
CA GLU A 118 -14.46 -19.14 13.34
C GLU A 118 -15.37 -19.97 12.42
N GLU A 119 -15.67 -21.22 12.81
CA GLU A 119 -16.43 -22.17 11.97
C GLU A 119 -17.90 -21.76 11.78
N ALA A 120 -18.50 -21.04 12.73
CA ALA A 120 -19.86 -20.51 12.62
C ALA A 120 -19.92 -19.20 11.79
N SER A 121 -18.78 -18.55 11.59
CA SER A 121 -18.68 -17.24 10.96
C SER A 121 -18.57 -17.35 9.45
N ARG A 122 -19.72 -17.30 8.77
CA ARG A 122 -19.81 -17.40 7.30
C ARG A 122 -18.88 -16.43 6.56
N GLY A 123 -18.84 -15.16 6.97
CA GLY A 123 -17.98 -14.17 6.32
C GLY A 123 -16.50 -14.33 6.63
N TRP A 124 -16.15 -14.71 7.86
CA TRP A 124 -14.77 -15.05 8.22
C TRP A 124 -14.26 -16.28 7.44
N MET A 125 -15.09 -17.33 7.31
CA MET A 125 -14.77 -18.51 6.51
C MET A 125 -14.53 -18.15 5.03
N LEU A 126 -15.39 -17.28 4.47
CA LEU A 126 -15.25 -16.77 3.12
C LEU A 126 -13.97 -15.95 2.93
N LEU A 127 -13.67 -15.05 3.86
CA LEU A 127 -12.43 -14.27 3.86
C LEU A 127 -11.19 -15.17 3.92
N THR A 128 -11.22 -16.18 4.79
CA THR A 128 -10.15 -17.17 4.94
C THR A 128 -9.94 -17.97 3.66
N THR A 129 -11.02 -18.42 3.01
CA THR A 129 -10.94 -19.13 1.72
C THR A 129 -10.34 -18.23 0.64
N ILE A 130 -10.77 -16.96 0.52
CA ILE A 130 -10.16 -16.00 -0.40
C ILE A 130 -8.66 -15.82 -0.11
N ASN A 131 -8.26 -15.73 1.16
CA ASN A 131 -6.85 -15.60 1.55
C ASN A 131 -5.98 -16.80 1.16
N LEU A 132 -6.53 -18.02 1.26
CA LEU A 132 -5.86 -19.23 0.79
C LEU A 132 -5.74 -19.23 -0.73
N LEU A 133 -6.85 -18.99 -1.44
CA LEU A 133 -6.89 -18.99 -2.89
C LEU A 133 -5.97 -17.92 -3.52
N ALA A 134 -5.84 -16.75 -2.89
CA ALA A 134 -4.94 -15.68 -3.32
C ALA A 134 -3.45 -16.09 -3.23
N SER A 135 -3.12 -17.12 -2.44
CA SER A 135 -1.76 -17.68 -2.36
C SER A 135 -1.47 -18.76 -3.41
N SER A 136 -2.46 -19.22 -4.18
CA SER A 136 -2.27 -20.34 -5.10
C SER A 136 -1.51 -19.98 -6.39
N GLY A 137 -1.39 -18.69 -6.74
CA GLY A 137 -0.63 -18.19 -7.88
C GLY A 137 -1.44 -17.39 -8.91
N GLN A 138 -0.79 -16.98 -9.99
CA GLN A 138 -1.34 -16.05 -11.01
C GLN A 138 -2.74 -16.47 -11.50
N LYS A 139 -2.94 -17.74 -11.85
CA LYS A 139 -4.22 -18.19 -12.43
C LYS A 139 -5.41 -18.00 -11.49
N THR A 140 -5.24 -18.22 -10.18
CA THR A 140 -6.34 -17.96 -9.23
C THR A 140 -6.54 -16.46 -9.04
N VAL A 141 -5.46 -15.67 -8.99
CA VAL A 141 -5.54 -14.20 -8.93
C VAL A 141 -6.27 -13.63 -10.14
N ASP A 142 -6.04 -14.14 -11.34
CA ASP A 142 -6.76 -13.71 -12.56
C ASP A 142 -8.26 -14.03 -12.48
N CYS A 143 -8.64 -15.19 -11.93
CA CYS A 143 -10.05 -15.51 -11.65
C CYS A 143 -10.66 -14.50 -10.66
N MET A 144 -9.96 -14.18 -9.58
CA MET A 144 -10.43 -13.19 -8.59
C MET A 144 -10.55 -11.79 -9.18
N THR A 145 -9.59 -11.41 -10.02
CA THR A 145 -9.53 -10.11 -10.71
C THR A 145 -10.69 -9.96 -11.69
N THR A 146 -10.95 -11.00 -12.50
CA THR A 146 -12.11 -11.04 -13.40
C THR A 146 -13.44 -10.89 -12.66
N MET A 147 -13.48 -11.39 -11.42
CA MET A 147 -14.64 -11.28 -10.54
C MET A 147 -14.70 -9.96 -9.74
N SER A 148 -13.76 -9.02 -9.95
CA SER A 148 -13.67 -7.73 -9.25
C SER A 148 -13.46 -7.84 -7.73
N VAL A 149 -12.71 -8.85 -7.28
CA VAL A 149 -12.29 -8.92 -5.88
C VAL A 149 -11.36 -7.75 -5.49
N PRO A 150 -10.32 -7.38 -6.27
CA PRO A 150 -9.41 -6.30 -5.88
C PRO A 150 -10.14 -4.96 -5.68
N SER A 151 -10.87 -4.50 -6.69
CA SER A 151 -11.73 -3.31 -6.63
C SER A 151 -12.72 -3.32 -5.46
N THR A 152 -13.39 -4.44 -5.22
CA THR A 152 -14.34 -4.57 -4.11
C THR A 152 -13.65 -4.43 -2.76
N LEU A 153 -12.47 -5.02 -2.58
CA LEU A 153 -11.72 -4.95 -1.32
C LEU A 153 -11.08 -3.57 -1.11
N VAL A 154 -10.60 -2.90 -2.16
CA VAL A 154 -10.09 -1.52 -2.07
C VAL A 154 -11.21 -0.54 -1.68
N LYS A 155 -12.42 -0.70 -2.23
CA LYS A 155 -13.59 0.09 -1.80
C LYS A 155 -13.91 -0.11 -0.32
N CYS A 156 -13.91 -1.35 0.15
CA CYS A 156 -14.09 -1.67 1.56
C CYS A 156 -13.01 -1.00 2.43
N LEU A 157 -11.74 -1.09 2.02
CA LEU A 157 -10.62 -0.49 2.75
C LEU A 157 -10.82 1.03 2.92
N TYR A 158 -11.27 1.71 1.86
CA TYR A 158 -11.59 3.13 1.92
C TYR A 158 -12.80 3.41 2.84
N LEU A 159 -13.88 2.62 2.73
CA LEU A 159 -15.06 2.74 3.60
C LEU A 159 -14.73 2.51 5.08
N PHE A 160 -13.68 1.73 5.41
CA PHE A 160 -13.30 1.45 6.79
C PHE A 160 -12.75 2.67 7.53
N PHE A 161 -12.48 3.78 6.84
CA PHE A 161 -12.14 5.05 7.47
C PHE A 161 -13.32 5.67 8.21
N ASP A 162 -14.55 5.30 7.84
CA ASP A 162 -15.81 5.70 8.49
C ASP A 162 -16.30 4.67 9.52
N LEU A 163 -15.46 3.72 9.94
CA LEU A 163 -15.85 2.82 11.03
C LEU A 163 -15.95 3.61 12.33
N PRO A 164 -16.99 3.41 13.15
CA PRO A 164 -17.08 4.05 14.46
C PRO A 164 -16.07 3.44 15.43
N HIS A 165 -15.74 4.21 16.47
CA HIS A 165 -14.93 3.73 17.58
C HIS A 165 -15.55 2.47 18.20
N VAL A 166 -14.73 1.44 18.42
CA VAL A 166 -15.14 0.22 19.14
C VAL A 166 -14.88 0.46 20.62
N PRO A 167 -15.91 0.57 21.47
CA PRO A 167 -15.71 0.81 22.89
C PRO A 167 -14.97 -0.36 23.54
N GLU A 168 -14.06 -0.06 24.45
CA GLU A 168 -13.45 -1.05 25.35
C GLU A 168 -14.49 -1.48 26.38
N VAL A 169 -15.44 -2.34 25.99
CA VAL A 169 -16.41 -2.87 26.95
C VAL A 169 -15.71 -3.93 27.79
N ALA A 170 -15.46 -3.62 29.06
CA ALA A 170 -15.05 -4.57 30.09
C ALA A 170 -16.25 -5.43 30.54
N SER A 171 -16.95 -6.10 29.62
CA SER A 171 -17.99 -7.07 29.98
C SER A 171 -18.49 -7.85 28.77
N GLY A 172 -18.00 -9.08 28.65
CA GLY A 172 -18.57 -10.18 27.86
C GLY A 172 -18.00 -11.47 28.45
N ALA A 173 -18.79 -12.54 28.52
CA ALA A 173 -18.46 -13.80 29.19
C ALA A 173 -16.99 -14.24 28.96
N GLN A 174 -16.34 -14.83 29.98
CA GLN A 174 -14.91 -15.18 30.04
C GLN A 174 -14.33 -16.00 28.86
N ASN A 175 -15.12 -16.35 27.85
CA ASN A 175 -14.76 -17.21 26.71
C ASN A 175 -14.87 -16.55 25.32
N GLU A 176 -15.23 -15.26 25.19
CA GLU A 176 -15.33 -14.60 23.88
C GLU A 176 -14.14 -13.70 23.56
N LEU A 177 -13.60 -13.79 22.34
CA LEU A 177 -12.56 -12.89 21.82
C LEU A 177 -13.03 -11.43 21.89
N PRO A 178 -12.24 -10.48 22.43
CA PRO A 178 -12.59 -9.06 22.43
C PRO A 178 -12.82 -8.49 21.03
N LEU A 179 -13.73 -7.52 20.89
CA LEU A 179 -14.04 -6.88 19.58
C LEU A 179 -12.80 -6.23 18.95
N ALA A 180 -11.93 -5.61 19.75
CA ALA A 180 -10.68 -5.02 19.26
C ALA A 180 -9.72 -6.08 18.67
N GLU A 181 -9.64 -7.26 19.28
CA GLU A 181 -8.82 -8.36 18.75
C GLU A 181 -9.41 -8.94 17.46
N ARG A 182 -10.74 -9.10 17.40
CA ARG A 182 -11.45 -9.51 16.17
C ARG A 182 -11.19 -8.52 15.03
N ARG A 183 -11.25 -7.21 15.32
CA ARG A 183 -10.96 -6.14 14.37
C ARG A 183 -9.52 -6.20 13.87
N ALA A 184 -8.55 -6.39 14.77
CA ALA A 184 -7.14 -6.50 14.41
C ALA A 184 -6.85 -7.75 13.55
N LEU A 185 -7.49 -8.89 13.85
CA LEU A 185 -7.40 -10.11 13.04
C LEU A 185 -8.00 -9.90 11.65
N LEU A 186 -9.18 -9.28 11.56
CA LEU A 186 -9.78 -8.90 10.30
C LEU A 186 -8.84 -8.02 9.48
N GLN A 187 -8.34 -6.93 10.06
CA GLN A 187 -7.43 -6.02 9.38
C GLN A 187 -6.22 -6.76 8.80
N LYS A 188 -5.58 -7.62 9.61
CA LYS A 188 -4.42 -8.40 9.19
C LYS A 188 -4.71 -9.33 8.00
N VAL A 189 -5.82 -10.08 8.04
CA VAL A 189 -6.20 -10.98 6.93
C VAL A 189 -6.60 -10.17 5.69
N PHE A 190 -7.30 -9.05 5.89
CA PHE A 190 -7.77 -8.18 4.83
C PHE A 190 -6.60 -7.57 4.04
N VAL A 191 -5.62 -6.99 4.72
CA VAL A 191 -4.41 -6.44 4.06
C VAL A 191 -3.59 -7.56 3.43
N GLN A 192 -3.48 -8.73 4.07
CA GLN A 192 -2.77 -9.87 3.51
C GLN A 192 -3.36 -10.33 2.17
N ILE A 193 -4.68 -10.36 2.03
CA ILE A 193 -5.34 -10.67 0.75
C ILE A 193 -4.96 -9.63 -0.30
N LEU A 194 -5.15 -8.35 0.00
CA LEU A 194 -4.86 -7.27 -0.96
C LEU A 194 -3.39 -7.25 -1.40
N VAL A 195 -2.44 -7.46 -0.47
CA VAL A 195 -1.01 -7.57 -0.79
C VAL A 195 -0.72 -8.78 -1.69
N LYS A 196 -1.30 -9.96 -1.40
CA LYS A 196 -1.13 -11.15 -2.26
C LYS A 196 -1.66 -10.92 -3.66
N LEU A 197 -2.83 -10.29 -3.79
CA LEU A 197 -3.40 -9.94 -5.09
C LEU A 197 -2.51 -8.92 -5.81
N CYS A 198 -2.19 -7.80 -5.17
CA CYS A 198 -1.46 -6.70 -5.79
C CYS A 198 0.04 -6.99 -6.01
N SER A 199 0.52 -8.17 -5.63
CA SER A 199 1.84 -8.69 -6.02
C SER A 199 1.87 -9.17 -7.49
N PHE A 200 0.75 -9.07 -8.21
CA PHE A 200 0.62 -9.31 -9.63
C PHE A 200 0.14 -8.05 -10.36
N VAL A 201 0.42 -7.95 -11.66
CA VAL A 201 0.05 -6.78 -12.49
C VAL A 201 -1.47 -6.70 -12.71
N SER A 202 -2.15 -7.85 -12.89
CA SER A 202 -3.57 -7.88 -13.28
C SER A 202 -4.52 -7.17 -12.29
N PRO A 203 -4.37 -7.28 -10.95
CA PRO A 203 -5.17 -6.49 -10.03
C PRO A 203 -4.97 -4.98 -10.14
N ALA A 204 -3.74 -4.50 -10.36
CA ALA A 204 -3.48 -3.06 -10.49
C ALA A 204 -4.14 -2.50 -11.77
N GLU A 205 -4.08 -3.24 -12.87
CA GLU A 205 -4.78 -2.87 -14.12
C GLU A 205 -6.30 -2.92 -13.96
N GLU A 206 -6.85 -3.89 -13.22
CA GLU A 206 -8.28 -3.93 -12.93
C GLU A 206 -8.71 -2.74 -12.07
N LEU A 207 -7.93 -2.39 -11.04
CA LEU A 207 -8.21 -1.22 -10.20
C LEU A 207 -8.22 0.08 -11.03
N ALA A 208 -7.27 0.23 -11.95
CA ALA A 208 -7.24 1.36 -12.89
C ALA A 208 -8.47 1.33 -13.82
N GLN A 209 -8.80 0.18 -14.42
CA GLN A 209 -9.94 0.04 -15.33
C GLN A 209 -11.29 0.31 -14.65
N LYS A 210 -11.44 -0.05 -13.37
CA LYS A 210 -12.66 0.17 -12.58
C LYS A 210 -12.74 1.54 -11.92
N ASP A 211 -11.74 2.39 -12.10
CA ASP A 211 -11.62 3.70 -11.46
C ASP A 211 -11.49 3.69 -9.93
N ASP A 212 -10.92 2.60 -9.39
CA ASP A 212 -10.84 2.35 -7.95
C ASP A 212 -9.42 2.52 -7.39
N LEU A 213 -8.39 2.60 -8.26
CA LEU A 213 -7.01 2.79 -7.83
C LEU A 213 -6.80 4.16 -7.14
N GLN A 214 -7.48 5.21 -7.60
CA GLN A 214 -7.42 6.54 -6.97
C GLN A 214 -7.80 6.52 -5.48
N LEU A 215 -8.66 5.59 -5.06
CA LEU A 215 -9.07 5.45 -3.66
C LEU A 215 -7.90 5.13 -2.73
N LEU A 216 -6.87 4.43 -3.21
CA LEU A 216 -5.66 4.17 -2.41
C LEU A 216 -4.82 5.44 -2.22
N PHE A 217 -4.72 6.29 -3.24
CA PHE A 217 -4.01 7.57 -3.16
C PHE A 217 -4.73 8.55 -2.21
N SER A 218 -6.05 8.61 -2.29
CA SER A 218 -6.84 9.32 -1.30
C SER A 218 -6.63 8.72 0.09
N ALA A 219 -6.78 7.40 0.26
CA ALA A 219 -6.67 6.73 1.57
C ALA A 219 -5.36 7.03 2.30
N ILE A 220 -4.21 7.01 1.62
CA ILE A 220 -2.91 7.22 2.29
C ILE A 220 -2.70 8.66 2.79
N THR A 221 -3.47 9.63 2.27
CA THR A 221 -3.32 11.06 2.58
C THR A 221 -4.57 11.69 3.20
N SER A 222 -5.71 10.98 3.24
CA SER A 222 -6.91 11.46 3.91
C SER A 222 -6.75 11.42 5.43
N TRP A 223 -7.33 12.43 6.09
CA TRP A 223 -7.54 12.39 7.53
C TRP A 223 -8.46 11.23 7.92
N CYS A 224 -8.19 10.60 9.05
CA CYS A 224 -9.08 9.64 9.68
C CYS A 224 -8.91 9.66 11.20
N PRO A 225 -9.93 9.28 11.99
CA PRO A 225 -9.79 9.18 13.44
C PRO A 225 -8.63 8.25 13.85
N PRO A 226 -7.96 8.50 15.01
CA PRO A 226 -6.79 7.72 15.44
C PRO A 226 -6.99 6.20 15.45
N TYR A 227 -8.18 5.73 15.82
CA TYR A 227 -8.51 4.31 15.87
C TYR A 227 -8.65 3.66 14.47
N ASN A 228 -8.71 4.46 13.39
CA ASN A 228 -8.74 4.00 12.00
C ASN A 228 -7.37 4.13 11.29
N LEU A 229 -6.35 4.69 11.95
CA LEU A 229 -4.97 4.73 11.43
C LEU A 229 -4.43 3.37 10.96
N PRO A 230 -4.75 2.22 11.61
CA PRO A 230 -4.31 0.93 11.10
C PRO A 230 -4.82 0.65 9.66
N TRP A 231 -6.04 1.06 9.31
CA TRP A 231 -6.57 0.92 7.95
C TRP A 231 -5.85 1.82 6.94
N ARG A 232 -5.48 3.04 7.35
CA ARG A 232 -4.63 3.93 6.52
C ARG A 232 -3.25 3.32 6.27
N LYS A 233 -2.63 2.72 7.29
CA LYS A 233 -1.37 1.98 7.12
C LYS A 233 -1.54 0.80 6.16
N SER A 234 -2.64 0.05 6.27
CA SER A 234 -2.95 -1.04 5.33
C SER A 234 -3.12 -0.54 3.88
N ALA A 235 -3.73 0.63 3.65
CA ALA A 235 -3.78 1.22 2.31
C ALA A 235 -2.39 1.56 1.76
N GLY A 236 -1.51 2.08 2.63
CA GLY A 236 -0.10 2.32 2.31
C GLY A 236 0.64 1.04 1.92
N GLU A 237 0.47 -0.05 2.66
CA GLU A 237 1.07 -1.36 2.35
C GLU A 237 0.62 -1.90 0.98
N VAL A 238 -0.67 -1.75 0.65
CA VAL A 238 -1.22 -2.17 -0.65
C VAL A 238 -0.64 -1.32 -1.77
N LEU A 239 -0.60 0.00 -1.60
CA LEU A 239 -0.04 0.91 -2.59
C LEU A 239 1.47 0.66 -2.82
N MET A 240 2.21 0.36 -1.76
CA MET A 240 3.62 -0.07 -1.83
C MET A 240 3.83 -1.43 -2.49
N THR A 241 2.81 -2.28 -2.49
CA THR A 241 2.88 -3.55 -3.21
C THR A 241 2.65 -3.31 -4.71
N ILE A 242 1.68 -2.45 -5.05
CA ILE A 242 1.43 -2.02 -6.43
C ILE A 242 2.64 -1.30 -7.02
N SER A 243 3.33 -0.44 -6.26
CA SER A 243 4.52 0.26 -6.75
C SER A 243 5.62 -0.70 -7.20
N ARG A 244 5.82 -1.81 -6.47
CA ARG A 244 6.87 -2.80 -6.76
C ARG A 244 6.51 -3.81 -7.84
N HIS A 245 5.23 -4.16 -7.96
CA HIS A 245 4.80 -5.31 -8.76
C HIS A 245 3.71 -5.00 -9.79
N GLY A 246 2.94 -3.94 -9.58
CA GLY A 246 1.74 -3.61 -10.33
C GLY A 246 1.88 -2.45 -11.31
N LEU A 247 3.04 -1.78 -11.38
CA LEU A 247 3.24 -0.65 -12.30
C LEU A 247 3.36 -1.13 -13.75
N SER A 248 2.28 -0.97 -14.51
CA SER A 248 2.26 -1.05 -15.97
C SER A 248 2.10 0.35 -16.59
N VAL A 249 2.33 0.46 -17.90
CA VAL A 249 2.08 1.72 -18.64
C VAL A 249 0.64 2.20 -18.46
N ASN A 250 -0.32 1.28 -18.41
CA ASN A 250 -1.74 1.61 -18.20
C ASN A 250 -2.00 2.16 -16.80
N VAL A 251 -1.36 1.58 -15.79
CA VAL A 251 -1.48 2.02 -14.39
C VAL A 251 -0.87 3.41 -14.22
N VAL A 252 0.32 3.66 -14.75
CA VAL A 252 0.97 4.99 -14.71
C VAL A 252 0.11 6.02 -15.44
N LYS A 253 -0.39 5.68 -16.64
CA LYS A 253 -1.28 6.55 -17.41
C LYS A 253 -2.56 6.90 -16.63
N TYR A 254 -3.18 5.92 -15.98
CA TYR A 254 -4.35 6.15 -15.15
C TYR A 254 -4.05 7.11 -13.99
N ILE A 255 -2.95 6.90 -13.27
CA ILE A 255 -2.55 7.74 -12.13
C ILE A 255 -2.37 9.21 -12.57
N HIS A 256 -1.75 9.40 -13.73
CA HIS A 256 -1.59 10.71 -14.36
C HIS A 256 -2.94 11.35 -14.74
N GLU A 257 -3.77 10.64 -15.52
CA GLU A 257 -5.07 11.14 -16.00
C GLU A 257 -6.07 11.43 -14.87
N LYS A 258 -5.94 10.73 -13.73
CA LYS A 258 -6.77 10.94 -12.55
C LYS A 258 -6.18 11.93 -11.55
N GLU A 259 -5.02 12.51 -11.86
CA GLU A 259 -4.35 13.51 -11.03
C GLU A 259 -4.15 13.01 -9.58
N CYS A 260 -3.91 11.71 -9.39
CA CYS A 260 -3.86 11.10 -8.05
C CYS A 260 -2.83 11.79 -7.13
N LEU A 261 -1.70 12.23 -7.69
CA LEU A 261 -0.67 12.97 -6.94
C LEU A 261 -1.13 14.38 -6.54
N SER A 262 -1.95 15.04 -7.37
CA SER A 262 -2.59 16.31 -7.01
C SER A 262 -3.46 16.13 -5.77
N THR A 263 -4.31 15.10 -5.75
CA THR A 263 -5.13 14.77 -4.59
C THR A 263 -4.29 14.52 -3.34
N CYS A 264 -3.19 13.77 -3.44
CA CYS A 264 -2.30 13.53 -2.30
C CYS A 264 -1.70 14.83 -1.74
N VAL A 265 -1.19 15.70 -2.62
CA VAL A 265 -0.59 16.98 -2.20
C VAL A 265 -1.65 17.90 -1.59
N GLN A 266 -2.84 18.01 -2.20
CA GLN A 266 -3.94 18.81 -1.69
C GLN A 266 -4.40 18.35 -0.30
N ASN A 267 -4.60 17.04 -0.10
CA ASN A 267 -4.98 16.48 1.19
C ASN A 267 -3.99 16.83 2.30
N MET A 268 -2.68 16.69 2.01
CA MET A 268 -1.61 17.02 2.96
C MET A 268 -1.44 18.53 3.19
N GLN A 269 -1.86 19.38 2.25
CA GLN A 269 -1.76 20.84 2.35
C GLN A 269 -2.94 21.48 3.08
N GLN A 270 -4.16 21.00 2.84
CA GLN A 270 -5.40 21.70 3.17
C GLN A 270 -6.08 21.20 4.44
N SER A 271 -5.62 20.10 5.04
CA SER A 271 -6.25 19.53 6.23
C SER A 271 -5.72 20.20 7.50
N ASP A 272 -6.54 21.05 8.11
CA ASP A 272 -6.25 21.69 9.41
C ASP A 272 -6.21 20.67 10.57
N ASP A 273 -6.80 19.49 10.37
CA ASP A 273 -6.87 18.41 11.38
C ASP A 273 -5.63 17.50 11.38
N LEU A 274 -4.69 17.65 10.44
CA LEU A 274 -3.46 16.86 10.37
C LEU A 274 -2.33 17.51 11.16
N SER A 275 -1.69 16.74 12.03
CA SER A 275 -0.44 17.17 12.64
C SER A 275 0.70 17.18 11.60
N PRO A 276 1.71 18.06 11.74
CA PRO A 276 2.87 18.05 10.85
C PRO A 276 3.61 16.70 10.78
N LEU A 277 3.63 15.92 11.87
CA LEU A 277 4.22 14.58 11.89
C LEU A 277 3.42 13.60 11.03
N GLU A 278 2.08 13.63 11.12
CA GLU A 278 1.24 12.79 10.26
C GLU A 278 1.44 13.12 8.77
N ILE A 279 1.62 14.41 8.44
CA ILE A 279 1.93 14.84 7.07
C ILE A 279 3.27 14.26 6.60
N VAL A 280 4.30 14.24 7.46
CA VAL A 280 5.60 13.63 7.14
C VAL A 280 5.45 12.12 6.92
N GLU A 281 4.68 11.41 7.75
CA GLU A 281 4.39 9.99 7.55
C GLU A 281 3.63 9.71 6.24
N MET A 282 2.63 10.54 5.91
CA MET A 282 1.90 10.47 4.65
C MET A 282 2.84 10.66 3.44
N PHE A 283 3.71 11.67 3.52
CA PHE A 283 4.68 11.92 2.47
C PHE A 283 5.74 10.81 2.37
N ALA A 284 6.14 10.18 3.48
CA ALA A 284 7.04 9.04 3.45
C ALA A 284 6.47 7.89 2.59
N GLY A 285 5.19 7.58 2.77
CA GLY A 285 4.47 6.60 1.95
C GLY A 285 4.42 6.98 0.47
N LEU A 286 4.07 8.24 0.18
CA LEU A 286 4.02 8.76 -1.20
C LEU A 286 5.41 8.79 -1.86
N SER A 287 6.45 9.17 -1.12
CA SER A 287 7.83 9.24 -1.59
C SER A 287 8.35 7.86 -2.00
N CYS A 288 8.02 6.81 -1.23
CA CYS A 288 8.36 5.44 -1.60
C CYS A 288 7.68 5.01 -2.91
N PHE A 289 6.43 5.42 -3.13
CA PHE A 289 5.75 5.19 -4.41
C PHE A 289 6.43 5.94 -5.56
N LEU A 290 6.77 7.22 -5.36
CA LEU A 290 7.46 8.03 -6.35
C LEU A 290 8.81 7.40 -6.74
N LYS A 291 9.56 6.90 -5.76
CA LYS A 291 10.82 6.18 -5.99
C LYS A 291 10.64 5.03 -6.97
N ASP A 292 9.80 4.06 -6.60
CA ASP A 292 9.58 2.84 -7.39
C ASP A 292 9.01 3.19 -8.77
N SER A 293 8.14 4.19 -8.86
CA SER A 293 7.59 4.64 -10.15
C SER A 293 8.62 5.32 -11.05
N SER A 294 9.60 5.99 -10.46
CA SER A 294 10.64 6.70 -11.20
C SER A 294 11.64 5.77 -11.89
N ASP A 295 11.73 4.51 -11.46
CA ASP A 295 12.48 3.46 -12.16
C ASP A 295 11.79 3.03 -13.47
N VAL A 296 10.49 3.29 -13.61
CA VAL A 296 9.65 2.91 -14.76
C VAL A 296 9.36 4.09 -15.68
N SER A 297 9.04 5.27 -15.14
CA SER A 297 8.67 6.46 -15.91
C SER A 297 8.94 7.78 -15.17
N GLN A 298 9.25 8.84 -15.93
CA GLN A 298 9.37 10.20 -15.41
C GLN A 298 8.02 10.87 -15.11
N THR A 299 6.93 10.37 -15.69
CA THR A 299 5.60 11.02 -15.68
C THR A 299 5.16 11.46 -14.29
N LEU A 300 5.29 10.58 -13.28
CA LEU A 300 4.78 10.86 -11.94
C LEU A 300 5.64 11.87 -11.16
N LEU A 301 6.94 11.95 -11.45
CA LEU A 301 7.78 13.01 -10.90
C LEU A 301 7.48 14.37 -11.56
N ASP A 302 7.15 14.38 -12.84
CA ASP A 302 6.69 15.59 -13.54
C ASP A 302 5.33 16.05 -13.01
N ASP A 303 4.40 15.13 -12.78
CA ASP A 303 3.11 15.43 -12.14
C ASP A 303 3.31 16.02 -10.74
N PHE A 304 4.18 15.41 -9.92
CA PHE A 304 4.51 15.94 -8.59
C PHE A 304 5.08 17.38 -8.68
N ARG A 305 5.87 17.68 -9.72
CA ARG A 305 6.34 19.05 -9.98
C ARG A 305 5.20 19.99 -10.36
N ILE A 306 4.36 19.61 -11.33
CA ILE A 306 3.26 20.41 -11.85
C ILE A 306 2.30 20.80 -10.72
N TRP A 307 1.98 19.82 -9.86
CA TRP A 307 1.09 20.00 -8.70
C TRP A 307 1.79 20.57 -7.46
N GLN A 308 2.90 21.29 -7.64
CA GLN A 308 3.58 22.05 -6.59
C GLN A 308 4.08 21.22 -5.40
N GLY A 309 4.33 19.92 -5.60
CA GLY A 309 4.80 19.01 -4.57
C GLY A 309 6.12 19.44 -3.93
N TYR A 310 7.06 19.99 -4.70
CA TYR A 310 8.33 20.50 -4.15
C TYR A 310 8.13 21.77 -3.30
N ASN A 311 7.23 22.67 -3.71
CA ASN A 311 6.92 23.88 -2.93
C ASN A 311 6.22 23.51 -1.62
N PHE A 312 5.32 22.52 -1.66
CA PHE A 312 4.74 21.92 -0.45
C PHE A 312 5.81 21.43 0.54
N LEU A 313 6.82 20.70 0.07
CA LEU A 313 7.89 20.16 0.94
C LEU A 313 8.73 21.28 1.56
N PHE A 314 9.03 22.32 0.78
CA PHE A 314 9.72 23.51 1.28
C PHE A 314 8.91 24.20 2.38
N ASP A 315 7.62 24.44 2.17
CA ASP A 315 6.75 25.06 3.17
C ASP A 315 6.60 24.20 4.42
N LEU A 316 6.52 22.87 4.26
CA LEU A 316 6.44 21.92 5.38
C LEU A 316 7.72 21.94 6.24
N LEU A 317 8.92 22.01 5.63
CA LEU A 317 10.18 22.18 6.37
C LEU A 317 10.16 23.44 7.24
N LEU A 318 9.76 24.59 6.68
CA LEU A 318 9.72 25.86 7.41
C LEU A 318 8.63 25.90 8.48
N ARG A 319 7.53 25.16 8.29
CA ARG A 319 6.48 24.98 9.29
C ARG A 319 6.96 24.12 10.46
N LEU A 320 7.59 22.99 10.16
CA LEU A 320 8.18 22.09 11.18
C LEU A 320 9.29 22.76 11.97
N GLU A 321 10.06 23.66 11.36
CA GLU A 321 11.07 24.48 12.07
C GLU A 321 10.45 25.36 13.16
N GLN A 322 9.25 25.88 12.93
CA GLN A 322 8.55 26.79 13.85
C GLN A 322 7.75 26.06 14.93
N ALA A 323 7.55 24.75 14.76
CA ALA A 323 6.82 23.90 15.67
C ALA A 323 7.59 23.74 16.99
N LYS A 324 6.85 23.75 18.11
CA LYS A 324 7.45 23.76 19.47
C LYS A 324 7.50 22.37 20.10
N GLU A 325 6.84 21.41 19.49
CA GLU A 325 6.75 20.04 19.97
C GLU A 325 8.12 19.36 19.84
N ALA A 326 8.47 18.52 20.82
CA ALA A 326 9.76 17.81 20.78
C ALA A 326 9.87 16.88 19.57
N GLU A 327 8.75 16.26 19.18
CA GLU A 327 8.62 15.35 18.04
C GLU A 327 8.84 16.06 16.69
N SER A 328 8.68 17.39 16.64
CA SER A 328 8.87 18.16 15.41
C SER A 328 10.31 18.15 14.91
N LYS A 329 11.29 18.01 15.80
CA LYS A 329 12.71 17.91 15.41
C LYS A 329 13.00 16.60 14.69
N ASP A 330 12.45 15.49 15.19
CA ASP A 330 12.59 14.18 14.56
C ASP A 330 11.86 14.16 13.22
N ALA A 331 10.62 14.68 13.16
CA ALA A 331 9.87 14.85 11.92
C ALA A 331 10.61 15.70 10.88
N LEU A 332 11.25 16.79 11.32
CA LEU A 332 12.03 17.67 10.45
C LEU A 332 13.25 16.94 9.86
N LYS A 333 13.96 16.16 10.68
CA LYS A 333 15.08 15.34 10.23
C LYS A 333 14.62 14.26 9.23
N ASP A 334 13.51 13.59 9.51
CA ASP A 334 12.94 12.58 8.62
C ASP A 334 12.51 13.20 7.29
N LEU A 335 11.91 14.39 7.30
CA LEU A 335 11.57 15.11 6.08
C LEU A 335 12.81 15.51 5.26
N VAL A 336 13.87 16.01 5.90
CA VAL A 336 15.15 16.29 5.22
C VAL A 336 15.73 15.02 4.59
N ASN A 337 15.68 13.88 5.28
CA ASN A 337 16.13 12.60 4.73
C ASN A 337 15.28 12.12 3.53
N LEU A 338 13.96 12.31 3.59
CA LEU A 338 13.05 11.99 2.49
C LEU A 338 13.33 12.86 1.26
N ILE A 339 13.52 14.18 1.44
CA ILE A 339 13.85 15.11 0.34
C ILE A 339 15.23 14.80 -0.22
N THR A 340 16.20 14.47 0.64
CA THR A 340 17.55 14.02 0.23
C THR A 340 17.45 12.78 -0.66
N SER A 341 16.65 11.79 -0.27
CA SER A 341 16.41 10.60 -1.07
C SER A 341 15.76 10.95 -2.41
N LEU A 342 14.78 11.85 -2.41
CA LEU A 342 14.08 12.30 -3.62
C LEU A 342 15.02 12.92 -4.67
N THR A 343 16.19 13.42 -4.27
CA THR A 343 17.21 13.97 -5.20
C THR A 343 17.79 12.92 -6.16
N THR A 344 17.75 11.63 -5.80
CA THR A 344 18.25 10.54 -6.65
C THR A 344 17.14 9.84 -7.44
N TYR A 345 15.88 10.27 -7.30
CA TYR A 345 14.75 9.66 -8.01
C TYR A 345 14.71 10.18 -9.45
N GLY A 346 14.41 9.31 -10.40
CA GLY A 346 14.33 9.66 -11.81
C GLY A 346 14.82 8.55 -12.72
N VAL A 347 14.18 8.46 -13.89
CA VAL A 347 14.51 7.46 -14.91
C VAL A 347 15.77 7.84 -15.69
N ASN A 348 15.99 9.15 -15.86
CA ASN A 348 17.09 9.68 -16.64
C ASN A 348 18.24 10.12 -15.73
N GLU A 349 19.46 9.67 -16.04
CA GLU A 349 20.64 10.22 -15.40
C GLU A 349 20.91 11.64 -15.90
N LEU A 350 21.01 12.58 -14.97
CA LEU A 350 21.44 13.93 -15.28
C LEU A 350 22.94 13.91 -15.57
N LYS A 351 23.32 14.59 -16.66
CA LYS A 351 24.72 14.76 -17.01
C LYS A 351 25.19 16.13 -16.54
N PRO A 352 26.44 16.24 -16.07
CA PRO A 352 27.09 17.52 -15.96
C PRO A 352 26.86 18.33 -17.24
N ALA A 353 26.50 19.61 -17.10
CA ALA A 353 26.64 20.52 -18.22
C ALA A 353 28.12 20.42 -18.61
N GLY A 354 28.42 19.87 -19.78
CA GLY A 354 29.80 19.68 -20.22
C GLY A 354 30.57 20.99 -20.03
N VAL A 355 31.87 20.92 -19.75
CA VAL A 355 32.71 22.13 -19.64
C VAL A 355 32.34 23.05 -20.79
N THR A 356 31.73 24.19 -20.48
CA THR A 356 31.37 25.14 -21.51
C THR A 356 32.63 25.39 -22.31
N THR A 357 32.57 25.18 -23.63
CA THR A 357 33.61 25.64 -24.55
C THR A 357 33.90 27.10 -24.20
N GLY A 358 34.99 27.37 -23.49
CA GLY A 358 35.27 28.71 -22.93
C GLY A 358 35.60 28.79 -21.43
N ALA A 359 35.64 27.71 -20.65
CA ALA A 359 36.14 27.78 -19.27
C ALA A 359 37.62 28.25 -19.25
N PRO A 360 37.94 29.42 -18.65
CA PRO A 360 39.25 30.05 -18.81
C PRO A 360 40.38 29.30 -18.10
N PHE A 361 40.06 28.42 -17.14
CA PHE A 361 41.03 27.69 -16.33
C PHE A 361 40.69 26.21 -16.23
N LEU A 362 41.10 25.44 -17.24
CA LEU A 362 41.04 23.98 -17.20
C LEU A 362 42.43 23.42 -16.89
N LEU A 363 42.51 22.56 -15.88
CA LEU A 363 43.72 21.80 -15.59
C LEU A 363 44.01 20.86 -16.77
N PRO A 364 45.26 20.82 -17.29
CA PRO A 364 45.62 19.90 -18.37
C PRO A 364 45.27 18.45 -18.01
N GLY A 365 44.56 17.76 -18.91
CA GLY A 365 44.13 16.37 -18.71
C GLY A 365 42.91 16.19 -17.79
N PHE A 366 42.30 17.26 -17.30
CA PHE A 366 41.07 17.18 -16.53
C PHE A 366 39.92 16.65 -17.40
N ALA A 367 39.19 15.66 -16.88
CA ALA A 367 37.97 15.13 -17.46
C ALA A 367 36.84 15.27 -16.44
N VAL A 368 35.69 15.78 -16.89
CA VAL A 368 34.52 15.94 -16.02
C VAL A 368 34.06 14.56 -15.55
N PRO A 369 34.00 14.31 -14.22
CA PRO A 369 33.48 13.07 -13.68
C PRO A 369 32.11 12.74 -14.24
N GLN A 370 31.95 11.51 -14.70
CA GLN A 370 30.66 10.99 -15.15
C GLN A 370 30.00 10.20 -14.01
N PRO A 371 28.66 10.13 -13.98
CA PRO A 371 27.96 9.39 -12.94
C PRO A 371 28.41 7.93 -12.87
N ALA A 372 28.63 7.41 -11.66
CA ALA A 372 29.19 6.07 -11.46
C ALA A 372 28.18 4.92 -11.66
N GLY A 373 26.92 5.21 -11.97
CA GLY A 373 25.86 4.23 -12.19
C GLY A 373 25.39 3.47 -10.93
N LYS A 374 25.74 3.93 -9.73
CA LYS A 374 25.38 3.29 -8.44
C LYS A 374 24.07 3.79 -7.82
N GLY A 375 23.30 4.63 -8.53
CA GLY A 375 22.05 5.21 -8.03
C GLY A 375 22.24 6.31 -6.96
N HIS A 376 23.46 6.81 -6.80
CA HIS A 376 23.80 7.91 -5.87
C HIS A 376 23.94 9.26 -6.57
N ASN A 377 23.84 9.28 -7.90
CA ASN A 377 23.87 10.52 -8.65
C ASN A 377 22.56 11.30 -8.52
N VAL A 378 22.65 12.62 -8.58
CA VAL A 378 21.46 13.49 -8.59
C VAL A 378 20.72 13.29 -9.91
N ARG A 379 19.42 13.01 -9.80
CA ARG A 379 18.48 12.86 -10.92
C ARG A 379 17.32 13.85 -10.86
N ASN A 380 17.12 14.48 -9.70
CA ASN A 380 16.02 15.39 -9.43
C ASN A 380 16.55 16.69 -8.83
N ILE A 381 16.77 17.68 -9.69
CA ILE A 381 17.27 19.01 -9.29
C ILE A 381 16.22 19.74 -8.45
N GLN A 382 14.92 19.53 -8.71
CA GLN A 382 13.85 20.21 -7.99
C GLN A 382 13.86 19.85 -6.49
N ALA A 383 14.09 18.58 -6.16
CA ALA A 383 14.28 18.14 -4.77
C ALA A 383 15.51 18.77 -4.13
N PHE A 384 16.62 18.88 -4.86
CA PHE A 384 17.82 19.56 -4.38
C PHE A 384 17.55 21.05 -4.10
N SER A 385 16.82 21.72 -4.99
CA SER A 385 16.42 23.12 -4.82
C SER A 385 15.56 23.33 -3.56
N VAL A 386 14.75 22.35 -3.14
CA VAL A 386 14.01 22.41 -1.86
C VAL A 386 14.98 22.53 -0.69
N LEU A 387 16.00 21.67 -0.62
CA LEU A 387 17.01 21.71 0.44
C LEU A 387 17.78 23.03 0.41
N GLN A 388 18.25 23.45 -0.78
CA GLN A 388 19.00 24.70 -0.93
C GLN A 388 18.20 25.92 -0.48
N ASN A 389 16.95 26.05 -0.94
CA ASN A 389 16.08 27.16 -0.57
C ASN A 389 15.73 27.12 0.92
N ALA A 390 15.47 25.94 1.48
CA ALA A 390 15.19 25.78 2.90
C ALA A 390 16.41 26.18 3.75
N PHE A 391 17.64 25.83 3.35
CA PHE A 391 18.84 26.31 4.03
C PHE A 391 18.89 27.83 4.03
N LEU A 392 18.66 28.49 2.89
CA LEU A 392 18.70 29.95 2.79
C LEU A 392 17.65 30.63 3.66
N LYS A 393 16.49 29.99 3.88
CA LYS A 393 15.38 30.54 4.68
C LYS A 393 15.35 30.07 6.14
N ALA A 394 16.12 29.03 6.49
CA ALA A 394 16.19 28.50 7.85
C ALA A 394 16.56 29.59 8.87
N LYS A 395 15.83 29.59 9.99
CA LYS A 395 16.00 30.53 11.11
C LYS A 395 16.70 29.88 12.31
N THR A 396 16.72 28.55 12.37
CA THR A 396 17.30 27.77 13.45
C THR A 396 18.59 27.11 12.99
N SER A 397 19.59 27.08 13.88
CA SER A 397 20.85 26.38 13.59
C SER A 397 20.66 24.88 13.38
N TYR A 398 19.63 24.29 14.01
CA TYR A 398 19.33 22.86 13.85
C TYR A 398 18.93 22.53 12.41
N LEU A 399 17.94 23.23 11.84
CA LEU A 399 17.52 23.00 10.44
C LEU A 399 18.68 23.28 9.47
N ALA A 400 19.38 24.40 9.67
CA ALA A 400 20.52 24.75 8.83
C ALA A 400 21.60 23.66 8.84
N GLN A 401 21.93 23.10 10.01
CA GLN A 401 22.94 22.06 10.15
C GLN A 401 22.53 20.76 9.45
N ILE A 402 21.31 20.25 9.69
CA ILE A 402 20.89 18.98 9.07
C ILE A 402 20.75 19.10 7.55
N ILE A 403 20.37 20.27 7.01
CA ILE A 403 20.34 20.50 5.57
C ILE A 403 21.77 20.58 5.01
N LEU A 404 22.68 21.26 5.71
CA LEU A 404 24.07 21.36 5.27
C LEU A 404 24.73 19.98 5.22
N ASP A 405 24.49 19.15 6.23
CA ASP A 405 24.95 17.75 6.28
C ASP A 405 24.34 16.94 5.12
N ALA A 406 23.04 17.10 4.84
CA ALA A 406 22.37 16.44 3.73
C ALA A 406 22.96 16.83 2.36
N ILE A 407 23.17 18.13 2.11
CA ILE A 407 23.75 18.63 0.86
C ILE A 407 25.21 18.20 0.71
N LEU A 408 26.00 18.23 1.79
CA LEU A 408 27.35 17.68 1.80
C LEU A 408 27.35 16.20 1.40
N ASN A 409 26.46 15.41 2.00
CA ASN A 409 26.30 13.99 1.67
C ASN A 409 25.93 13.78 0.20
N ILE A 410 25.07 14.62 -0.38
CA ILE A 410 24.74 14.57 -1.82
C ILE A 410 26.00 14.84 -2.66
N TYR A 411 26.78 15.88 -2.35
CA TYR A 411 27.98 16.20 -3.12
C TYR A 411 29.04 15.09 -3.09
N ILE A 412 29.25 14.44 -1.93
CA ILE A 412 30.28 13.40 -1.80
C ILE A 412 29.80 12.01 -2.25
N ALA A 413 28.48 11.81 -2.44
CA ALA A 413 27.93 10.51 -2.81
C ALA A 413 28.34 10.06 -4.22
N ASP A 414 28.58 11.00 -5.14
CA ASP A 414 29.13 10.75 -6.47
C ASP A 414 29.91 11.99 -6.93
N ASN A 415 31.13 11.80 -7.46
CA ASN A 415 31.98 12.89 -7.93
C ASN A 415 31.31 13.72 -9.05
N ALA A 416 30.37 13.14 -9.81
CA ALA A 416 29.61 13.85 -10.83
C ALA A 416 28.61 14.86 -10.22
N ASN A 417 28.15 14.66 -8.98
CA ASN A 417 27.11 15.49 -8.36
C ASN A 417 27.53 16.96 -8.24
N TYR A 418 28.81 17.23 -7.98
CA TYR A 418 29.33 18.60 -7.99
C TYR A 418 29.05 19.32 -9.32
N PHE A 419 29.35 18.65 -10.44
CA PHE A 419 29.22 19.23 -11.77
C PHE A 419 27.77 19.23 -12.27
N ILE A 420 26.96 18.24 -11.89
CA ILE A 420 25.51 18.24 -12.16
C ILE A 420 24.85 19.46 -11.51
N LEU A 421 25.25 19.79 -10.28
CA LEU A 421 24.68 20.86 -9.48
C LEU A 421 25.38 22.22 -9.66
N GLU A 422 26.37 22.35 -10.54
CA GLU A 422 27.17 23.58 -10.71
C GLU A 422 26.30 24.81 -11.00
N SER A 423 25.30 24.64 -11.86
CA SER A 423 24.32 25.68 -12.23
C SER A 423 23.45 26.17 -11.07
N GLN A 424 23.43 25.45 -9.94
CA GLN A 424 22.67 25.84 -8.75
C GLN A 424 23.41 26.86 -7.89
N HIS A 425 24.72 27.08 -8.12
CA HIS A 425 25.56 28.04 -7.38
C HIS A 425 25.47 27.90 -5.84
N THR A 426 25.25 26.68 -5.35
CA THR A 426 24.94 26.39 -3.94
C THR A 426 25.99 26.92 -2.97
N LEU A 427 27.27 26.63 -3.22
CA LEU A 427 28.36 27.03 -2.31
C LEU A 427 28.51 28.54 -2.21
N SER A 428 28.38 29.25 -3.33
CA SER A 428 28.43 30.72 -3.35
C SER A 428 27.28 31.33 -2.57
N GLN A 429 26.06 30.88 -2.82
CA GLN A 429 24.87 31.36 -2.09
C GLN A 429 24.94 31.06 -0.59
N PHE A 430 25.52 29.92 -0.20
CA PHE A 430 25.66 29.55 1.20
C PHE A 430 26.73 30.36 1.92
N ALA A 431 27.81 30.72 1.23
CA ALA A 431 28.85 31.58 1.80
C ALA A 431 28.40 33.04 2.00
N GLU A 432 27.39 33.48 1.25
CA GLU A 432 26.80 34.82 1.39
C GLU A 432 25.78 34.93 2.54
N LYS A 433 25.24 33.81 3.02
CA LYS A 433 24.30 33.75 4.15
C LYS A 433 25.03 33.75 5.48
#